data_AF-A0A532EJ04-F1
#
_entry.id   AF-A0A532EJ04-F1
#
_cell.length_a   1.000
_cell.length_b   1.000
_cell.length_c   1.000
_cell.angle_alpha   90.00
_cell.angle_beta   90.00
_cell.angle_gamma   90.00
#
_symmetry.space_group_name_H-M   'P 1'
#
loop_
_entity.id
_entity.type
_entity.pdbx_description
1 polymer ?
#
loop_
_entity_poly.entity_id
_entity_poly.type
_entity_poly.pdbx_seq_one_letter_code
_entity_poly.pdbx_strand_id
1 'polypeptide(L)'
;MPKKAQQSRPRNKKGGTTSRQTGTALTDLIRTVSEVGRVWPTADQILPSTMLEALPDTAKRKVLSVFEQEQKRAYKCLRWARWMSERRHLHVRCVDCHKTASSYSTVKQRDPKTGTYRVDEGKRRWECVSKAVENAAGKATDRSPQSLRPKGCGKKFCDTSGTPFANARVPIGLVLAALYYPDGTIERLLEAEGRQSQVLAIQKIVKELARRRHKELHSRLQRYARLFCGEMLLFRCSELTDPFGGRTLVQRNYAIEEIAIGFIQNNYKKIWTVLMLKYQAVRMALGQIKRLDRSLVHGAPLDRGYRRKLVNALQCAVRALTAPLTEF
;
A
#
# COMPACT_ATOMS: atom_id res chain seq x y z
N MET A 1 -29.01 35.78 45.63
CA MET A 1 -27.57 36.02 45.90
C MET A 1 -27.22 35.36 47.23
N PRO A 2 -26.01 34.80 47.50
CA PRO A 2 -24.74 34.66 46.75
C PRO A 2 -24.49 33.18 46.30
N LYS A 3 -23.71 32.81 45.26
CA LYS A 3 -22.26 32.89 44.90
C LYS A 3 -21.30 31.89 45.59
N LYS A 4 -20.95 30.84 44.82
CA LYS A 4 -19.65 30.14 44.60
C LYS A 4 -18.86 29.54 45.78
N ALA A 5 -18.47 28.27 45.61
CA ALA A 5 -17.04 27.88 45.57
C ALA A 5 -16.85 26.59 44.75
N GLN A 6 -16.03 26.68 43.71
CA GLN A 6 -15.64 25.62 42.78
C GLN A 6 -14.41 24.86 43.28
N GLN A 7 -14.37 23.60 42.90
CA GLN A 7 -13.33 22.60 43.07
C GLN A 7 -11.93 23.06 42.67
N SER A 8 -10.93 22.64 43.44
CA SER A 8 -9.58 22.37 42.95
C SER A 8 -8.96 21.24 43.77
N ARG A 9 -8.43 20.20 43.10
CA ARG A 9 -7.33 19.32 43.54
C ARG A 9 -6.98 18.29 42.44
N PRO A 10 -5.77 17.71 42.46
CA PRO A 10 -4.86 17.76 41.32
C PRO A 10 -4.72 16.43 40.59
N ARG A 11 -4.33 16.54 39.32
CA ARG A 11 -4.10 15.43 38.39
C ARG A 11 -2.69 14.88 38.61
N ASN A 12 -2.57 13.73 39.28
CA ASN A 12 -1.29 13.03 39.42
C ASN A 12 -1.13 11.94 38.35
N LYS A 13 0.04 11.92 37.72
CA LYS A 13 0.50 10.97 36.70
C LYS A 13 0.88 9.62 37.34
N LYS A 14 0.62 8.54 36.57
CA LYS A 14 1.26 7.19 36.51
C LYS A 14 0.12 6.19 36.28
N GLY A 15 0.16 5.25 35.35
CA GLY A 15 1.19 4.77 34.45
C GLY A 15 0.59 3.62 33.62
N GLY A 16 1.40 3.03 32.73
CA GLY A 16 1.10 1.75 32.11
C GLY A 16 0.13 1.79 30.94
N THR A 17 0.66 1.90 29.72
CA THR A 17 -0.08 1.45 28.53
C THR A 17 0.84 0.64 27.64
N THR A 18 1.19 -0.55 28.10
CA THR A 18 1.46 -1.70 27.22
C THR A 18 0.14 -2.13 26.59
N SER A 19 -0.39 -1.33 25.64
CA SER A 19 -1.50 -1.80 24.82
C SER A 19 -0.95 -2.62 23.67
N ARG A 20 -1.17 -3.94 23.74
CA ARG A 20 -1.40 -4.86 22.61
C ARG A 20 -1.74 -4.10 21.32
N GLN A 21 -0.72 -3.80 20.51
CA GLN A 21 -0.96 -3.49 19.11
C GLN A 21 -1.33 -4.81 18.43
N THR A 22 -2.61 -4.94 18.10
CA THR A 22 -3.13 -6.05 17.31
C THR A 22 -2.38 -6.11 15.97
N GLY A 23 -1.92 -7.29 15.55
CA GLY A 23 -1.07 -7.48 14.35
C GLY A 23 -1.66 -6.90 13.04
N THR A 24 -2.96 -6.62 13.00
CA THR A 24 -3.63 -5.87 11.94
C THR A 24 -3.09 -4.45 11.75
N ALA A 25 -2.67 -3.76 12.81
CA ALA A 25 -2.15 -2.38 12.71
C ALA A 25 -0.77 -2.31 12.01
N LEU A 26 0.11 -3.27 12.26
CA LEU A 26 1.46 -3.30 11.68
C LEU A 26 1.45 -3.51 10.16
N THR A 27 0.58 -4.39 9.66
CA THR A 27 0.51 -4.68 8.22
C THR A 27 -0.03 -3.55 7.36
N ASP A 28 -0.80 -2.61 7.92
CA ASP A 28 -1.25 -1.44 7.17
C ASP A 28 -0.21 -0.33 7.12
N LEU A 29 0.85 -0.40 7.91
CA LEU A 29 1.91 0.62 7.96
C LEU A 29 3.09 0.25 7.03
N ILE A 30 3.38 -1.04 6.88
CA ILE A 30 4.39 -1.57 5.95
C ILE A 30 3.73 -1.97 4.65
N ARG A 31 4.00 -1.22 3.59
CA ARG A 31 3.33 -1.41 2.29
C ARG A 31 4.31 -1.66 1.16
N THR A 32 5.49 -1.06 1.17
CA THR A 32 6.41 -1.17 0.03
C THR A 32 7.23 -2.45 0.07
N VAL A 33 7.72 -2.86 -1.10
CA VAL A 33 8.56 -4.05 -1.28
C VAL A 33 9.85 -3.93 -0.46
N SER A 34 10.36 -2.70 -0.32
CA SER A 34 11.57 -2.43 0.47
C SER A 34 11.30 -2.51 1.97
N GLU A 35 10.21 -1.89 2.46
CA GLU A 35 9.83 -1.92 3.88
C GLU A 35 9.56 -3.37 4.33
N VAL A 36 8.84 -4.14 3.51
CA VAL A 36 8.56 -5.55 3.81
C VAL A 36 9.86 -6.34 3.97
N GLY A 37 10.83 -6.14 3.09
CA GLY A 37 12.11 -6.84 3.14
C GLY A 37 12.97 -6.50 4.36
N ARG A 38 12.81 -5.29 4.93
CA ARG A 38 13.53 -4.86 6.14
C ARG A 38 12.86 -5.33 7.42
N VAL A 39 11.53 -5.41 7.44
CA VAL A 39 10.79 -5.74 8.66
C VAL A 39 10.55 -7.23 8.82
N TRP A 40 10.12 -7.89 7.75
CA TRP A 40 9.64 -9.28 7.82
C TRP A 40 10.77 -10.27 7.53
N PRO A 41 11.10 -11.15 8.50
CA PRO A 41 12.21 -12.06 8.38
C PRO A 41 11.89 -13.26 7.47
N THR A 42 12.88 -14.14 7.25
CA THR A 42 12.72 -15.37 6.47
C THR A 42 12.12 -16.50 7.31
N ALA A 43 11.72 -17.59 6.64
CA ALA A 43 11.15 -18.79 7.27
C ALA A 43 12.01 -19.30 8.43
N ASP A 44 13.33 -19.44 8.21
CA ASP A 44 14.29 -19.94 9.19
C ASP A 44 14.38 -19.12 10.48
N GLN A 45 13.94 -17.86 10.45
CA GLN A 45 13.95 -16.97 11.60
C GLN A 45 12.60 -16.94 12.36
N ILE A 46 11.57 -17.60 11.84
CA ILE A 46 10.24 -17.68 12.49
C ILE A 46 9.88 -19.13 12.83
N LEU A 47 9.94 -20.01 11.85
CA LEU A 47 9.65 -21.42 11.98
C LEU A 47 10.42 -22.16 10.86
N PRO A 48 11.65 -22.63 11.13
CA PRO A 48 12.45 -23.35 10.14
C PRO A 48 11.73 -24.55 9.54
N SER A 49 12.05 -24.90 8.29
CA SER A 49 11.47 -26.06 7.59
C SER A 49 11.57 -27.34 8.40
N THR A 50 12.73 -27.62 8.99
CA THR A 50 12.99 -28.81 9.81
C THR A 50 12.08 -28.88 11.04
N MET A 51 11.77 -27.74 11.65
CA MET A 51 10.88 -27.65 12.80
C MET A 51 9.43 -27.81 12.38
N LEU A 52 9.03 -27.18 11.27
CA LEU A 52 7.70 -27.33 10.69
C LEU A 52 7.41 -28.80 10.32
N GLU A 53 8.37 -29.51 9.75
CA GLU A 53 8.27 -30.93 9.42
C GLU A 53 8.25 -31.84 10.66
N ALA A 54 8.88 -31.43 11.75
CA ALA A 54 8.87 -32.15 13.03
C ALA A 54 7.59 -31.93 13.85
N LEU A 55 6.74 -30.97 13.47
CA LEU A 55 5.49 -30.71 14.20
C LEU A 55 4.51 -31.91 14.12
N PRO A 56 3.67 -32.09 15.15
CA PRO A 56 2.55 -33.03 15.07
C PRO A 56 1.62 -32.72 13.88
N ASP A 57 0.99 -33.74 13.31
CA ASP A 57 0.12 -33.58 12.12
C ASP A 57 -1.07 -32.64 12.35
N THR A 58 -1.54 -32.51 13.59
CA THR A 58 -2.57 -31.52 13.97
C THR A 58 -2.05 -30.09 13.83
N ALA A 59 -0.79 -29.83 14.19
CA ALA A 59 -0.16 -28.52 14.07
C ALA A 59 0.21 -28.21 12.61
N LYS A 60 0.71 -29.19 11.84
CA LYS A 60 0.93 -29.06 10.39
C LYS A 60 -0.34 -28.67 9.64
N ARG A 61 -1.44 -29.39 9.90
CA ARG A 61 -2.79 -29.08 9.38
C ARG A 61 -3.23 -27.66 9.74
N LYS A 62 -2.99 -27.23 10.99
CA LYS A 62 -3.32 -25.88 11.44
C LYS A 62 -2.55 -24.82 10.63
N VAL A 63 -1.24 -25.00 10.43
CA VAL A 63 -0.42 -24.07 9.63
C VAL A 63 -0.92 -23.98 8.19
N LEU A 64 -1.14 -25.12 7.52
CA LEU A 64 -1.67 -25.15 6.16
C LEU A 64 -3.06 -24.51 6.05
N SER A 65 -3.93 -24.79 7.02
CA SER A 65 -5.28 -24.23 7.11
C SER A 65 -5.26 -22.69 7.23
N VAL A 66 -4.36 -22.13 8.04
CA VAL A 66 -4.20 -20.68 8.17
C VAL A 66 -3.77 -20.04 6.85
N PHE A 67 -2.77 -20.62 6.16
CA PHE A 67 -2.35 -20.12 4.85
C PHE A 67 -3.46 -20.20 3.80
N GLU A 68 -4.31 -21.22 3.87
CA GLU A 68 -5.45 -21.39 2.98
C GLU A 68 -6.60 -20.42 3.27
N GLN A 69 -6.95 -20.19 4.53
CA GLN A 69 -8.14 -19.43 4.90
C GLN A 69 -7.97 -17.91 4.76
N GLU A 70 -6.76 -17.38 4.91
CA GLU A 70 -6.49 -15.93 4.95
C GLU A 70 -6.34 -15.31 3.55
N GLN A 71 -7.23 -15.69 2.62
CA GLN A 71 -7.16 -15.28 1.20
C GLN A 71 -7.23 -13.76 1.02
N LYS A 72 -7.99 -13.02 1.84
CA LYS A 72 -8.08 -11.56 1.72
C LYS A 72 -6.69 -10.91 1.86
N ARG A 73 -5.87 -11.40 2.79
CA ARG A 73 -4.50 -10.94 3.00
C ARG A 73 -3.57 -11.42 1.89
N ALA A 74 -3.73 -12.65 1.41
CA ALA A 74 -2.95 -13.17 0.29
C ALA A 74 -3.18 -12.35 -1.00
N TYR A 75 -4.43 -12.01 -1.33
CA TYR A 75 -4.75 -11.14 -2.46
C TYR A 75 -4.21 -9.71 -2.28
N LYS A 76 -4.23 -9.17 -1.06
CA LYS A 76 -3.62 -7.86 -0.75
C LYS A 76 -2.12 -7.89 -1.03
N CYS A 77 -1.42 -8.95 -0.62
CA CYS A 77 -0.01 -9.17 -0.92
C CYS A 77 0.25 -9.27 -2.43
N LEU A 78 -0.58 -10.02 -3.18
CA LEU A 78 -0.49 -10.07 -4.65
C LEU A 78 -0.68 -8.68 -5.27
N ARG A 79 -1.69 -7.92 -4.86
CA ARG A 79 -1.96 -6.57 -5.35
C ARG A 79 -0.78 -5.63 -5.12
N TRP A 80 -0.18 -5.71 -3.93
CA TRP A 80 0.99 -4.91 -3.59
C TRP A 80 2.23 -5.34 -4.38
N ALA A 81 2.43 -6.64 -4.56
CA ALA A 81 3.47 -7.19 -5.42
C ALA A 81 3.34 -6.76 -6.88
N ARG A 82 2.12 -6.47 -7.35
CA ARG A 82 1.90 -6.00 -8.72
C ARG A 82 2.07 -4.49 -8.88
N TRP A 83 1.54 -3.68 -7.96
CA TRP A 83 1.29 -2.26 -8.25
C TRP A 83 1.67 -1.27 -7.16
N MET A 84 2.13 -1.73 -5.99
CA MET A 84 2.60 -0.80 -4.97
C MET A 84 3.88 -0.10 -5.43
N SER A 85 3.92 1.23 -5.41
CA SER A 85 5.17 1.98 -5.58
C SER A 85 5.87 2.19 -4.25
N GLU A 86 7.15 2.56 -4.32
CA GLU A 86 7.92 3.01 -3.15
C GLU A 86 7.33 4.27 -2.50
N ARG A 87 6.46 5.01 -3.21
CA ARG A 87 5.70 6.15 -2.66
C ARG A 87 4.40 5.73 -1.96
N ARG A 88 4.20 4.43 -1.69
CA ARG A 88 3.01 3.87 -1.01
C ARG A 88 1.70 4.11 -1.75
N HIS A 89 1.75 4.24 -3.08
CA HIS A 89 0.57 4.39 -3.92
C HIS A 89 0.41 3.17 -4.84
N LEU A 90 -0.85 2.77 -5.07
CA LEU A 90 -1.17 1.76 -6.06
C LEU A 90 -1.25 2.40 -7.45
N HIS A 91 -0.30 2.07 -8.31
CA HIS A 91 -0.31 2.47 -9.72
C HIS A 91 -0.79 1.30 -10.58
N VAL A 92 -2.10 1.10 -10.60
CA VAL A 92 -2.70 -0.01 -11.34
C VAL A 92 -2.69 0.31 -12.83
N ARG A 93 -2.08 -0.59 -13.61
CA ARG A 93 -2.03 -0.52 -15.08
C ARG A 93 -2.85 -1.64 -15.70
N CYS A 94 -3.54 -1.32 -16.79
CA CYS A 94 -4.26 -2.30 -17.60
C CYS A 94 -3.30 -3.37 -18.11
N VAL A 95 -3.76 -4.62 -18.07
CA VAL A 95 -2.98 -5.78 -18.53
C VAL A 95 -2.76 -5.79 -20.04
N ASP A 96 -3.64 -5.14 -20.81
CA ASP A 96 -3.58 -5.15 -22.27
C ASP A 96 -2.92 -3.89 -22.85
N CYS A 97 -3.36 -2.71 -22.41
CA CYS A 97 -2.88 -1.45 -22.99
C CYS A 97 -1.98 -0.62 -22.07
N HIS A 98 -1.66 -1.14 -20.87
CA HIS A 98 -0.77 -0.52 -19.88
C HIS A 98 -1.13 0.89 -19.38
N LYS A 99 -2.30 1.40 -19.75
CA LYS A 99 -2.86 2.67 -19.25
C LYS A 99 -3.43 2.51 -17.85
N THR A 100 -3.62 3.63 -17.15
CA THR A 100 -4.13 3.65 -15.78
C THR A 100 -5.49 2.96 -15.67
N ALA A 101 -5.70 2.25 -14.57
CA ALA A 101 -6.97 1.64 -14.23
C ALA A 101 -7.51 2.20 -12.91
N SER A 102 -8.83 2.31 -12.81
CA SER A 102 -9.55 2.68 -11.60
C SER A 102 -10.29 1.46 -11.03
N SER A 103 -10.56 1.48 -9.72
CA SER A 103 -11.42 0.47 -9.11
C SER A 103 -12.87 0.73 -9.49
N TYR A 104 -13.61 -0.31 -9.90
CA TYR A 104 -15.01 -0.17 -10.33
C TYR A 104 -16.00 -1.06 -9.55
N SER A 105 -15.53 -2.01 -8.72
CA SER A 105 -16.36 -2.77 -7.77
C SER A 105 -15.50 -3.75 -6.95
N THR A 106 -15.98 -4.12 -5.76
CA THR A 106 -15.59 -5.39 -5.11
C THR A 106 -16.42 -6.53 -5.72
N VAL A 107 -15.82 -7.71 -5.90
CA VAL A 107 -16.54 -8.89 -6.42
C VAL A 107 -17.66 -9.22 -5.43
N LYS A 108 -18.91 -9.27 -5.88
CA LYS A 108 -19.98 -9.94 -5.13
C LYS A 108 -20.07 -11.37 -5.65
N GLN A 109 -19.67 -12.36 -4.87
CA GLN A 109 -20.00 -13.76 -5.15
C GLN A 109 -21.37 -14.06 -4.55
N ARG A 110 -22.27 -14.61 -5.37
CA ARG A 110 -23.55 -15.12 -4.89
C ARG A 110 -23.29 -16.49 -4.26
N ASP A 111 -23.64 -16.66 -3.00
CA ASP A 111 -23.66 -17.97 -2.36
C ASP A 111 -24.79 -18.80 -3.00
N PRO A 112 -24.51 -19.94 -3.64
CA PRO A 112 -25.52 -20.75 -4.32
C PRO A 112 -26.57 -21.32 -3.35
N LYS A 113 -26.22 -21.50 -2.07
CA LYS A 113 -27.09 -22.12 -1.06
C LYS A 113 -27.99 -21.11 -0.36
N THR A 114 -27.48 -19.92 -0.07
CA THR A 114 -28.22 -18.90 0.69
C THR A 114 -28.77 -17.77 -0.18
N GLY A 115 -28.39 -17.71 -1.45
CA GLY A 115 -28.78 -16.63 -2.37
C GLY A 115 -28.20 -15.26 -2.01
N THR A 116 -27.42 -15.16 -0.94
CA THR A 116 -26.83 -13.92 -0.43
C THR A 116 -25.55 -13.57 -1.18
N TYR A 117 -25.31 -12.27 -1.36
CA TYR A 117 -24.09 -11.78 -1.99
C TYR A 117 -22.99 -11.61 -0.94
N ARG A 118 -21.95 -12.43 -1.01
CA ARG A 118 -20.69 -12.21 -0.28
C ARG A 118 -19.82 -11.23 -1.06
N VAL A 119 -19.38 -10.17 -0.40
CA VAL A 119 -18.32 -9.30 -0.93
C VAL A 119 -17.01 -10.08 -0.80
N ASP A 120 -16.47 -10.53 -1.93
CA ASP A 120 -15.10 -11.03 -2.02
C ASP A 120 -14.17 -9.81 -1.97
N GLU A 121 -13.89 -9.40 -0.73
CA GLU A 121 -12.97 -8.31 -0.39
C GLU A 121 -11.50 -8.66 -0.73
N GLY A 122 -11.22 -9.92 -1.08
CA GLY A 122 -9.90 -10.38 -1.47
C GLY A 122 -9.56 -9.93 -2.89
N LYS A 123 -10.35 -10.34 -3.88
CA LYS A 123 -10.06 -10.10 -5.30
C LYS A 123 -10.62 -8.75 -5.79
N ARG A 124 -9.76 -7.74 -5.96
CA ARG A 124 -10.19 -6.44 -6.52
C ARG A 124 -10.38 -6.49 -8.03
N ARG A 125 -11.35 -5.70 -8.51
CA ARG A 125 -11.63 -5.49 -9.92
C ARG A 125 -11.24 -4.08 -10.35
N TRP A 126 -10.67 -4.00 -11.54
CA TRP A 126 -10.09 -2.81 -12.14
C TRP A 126 -10.63 -2.61 -13.54
N GLU A 127 -10.90 -1.36 -13.88
CA GLU A 127 -11.37 -0.97 -15.19
C GLU A 127 -10.36 0.00 -15.78
N CYS A 128 -9.90 -0.28 -17.00
CA CYS A 128 -8.99 0.61 -17.69
C CYS A 128 -9.71 1.93 -18.01
N VAL A 129 -9.18 3.05 -17.53
CA VAL A 129 -9.84 4.36 -17.60
C VAL A 129 -9.98 4.80 -19.05
N SER A 130 -11.18 4.73 -19.61
CA SER A 130 -11.51 5.23 -20.95
C SER A 130 -12.12 6.63 -20.88
N LYS A 131 -12.24 7.31 -22.03
CA LYS A 131 -12.92 8.62 -22.14
C LYS A 131 -14.37 8.56 -21.59
N ALA A 132 -15.04 7.42 -21.71
CA ALA A 132 -16.40 7.23 -21.18
C ALA A 132 -16.44 7.15 -19.64
N VAL A 133 -15.47 6.49 -19.02
CA VAL A 133 -15.33 6.42 -17.56
C VAL A 133 -14.95 7.78 -16.98
N GLU A 134 -14.05 8.52 -17.64
CA GLU A 134 -13.71 9.90 -17.28
C GLU A 134 -14.93 10.83 -17.36
N ASN A 135 -15.72 10.73 -18.43
CA ASN A 135 -16.94 11.52 -18.60
C ASN A 135 -18.03 11.16 -17.56
N ALA A 136 -18.16 9.88 -17.18
CA ALA A 136 -19.09 9.46 -16.13
C ALA A 136 -18.66 9.95 -14.74
N ALA A 137 -17.36 9.95 -14.45
CA ALA A 137 -16.81 10.51 -13.22
C ALA A 137 -16.89 12.06 -13.20
N GLY A 138 -16.67 12.71 -14.34
CA GLY A 138 -16.75 14.16 -14.49
C GLY A 138 -18.18 14.72 -14.42
N LYS A 139 -19.21 13.95 -14.82
CA LYS A 139 -20.62 14.33 -14.62
C LYS A 139 -21.04 14.36 -13.14
N ALA A 140 -20.28 13.76 -12.23
CA ALA A 140 -20.55 13.82 -10.79
C ALA A 140 -19.94 15.06 -10.11
N THR A 141 -19.09 15.82 -10.81
CA THR A 141 -18.50 17.07 -10.30
C THR A 141 -18.42 18.09 -11.43
N ASP A 142 -19.35 19.05 -11.45
CA ASP A 142 -19.32 20.17 -12.40
C ASP A 142 -17.96 20.88 -12.38
N ARG A 143 -17.16 20.64 -13.42
CA ARG A 143 -16.22 21.60 -14.05
C ARG A 143 -15.44 20.97 -15.23
N SER A 144 -15.79 21.49 -16.40
CA SER A 144 -14.99 21.80 -17.60
C SER A 144 -14.19 20.70 -18.33
N PRO A 145 -14.12 20.78 -19.69
CA PRO A 145 -13.68 19.70 -20.55
C PRO A 145 -12.18 19.75 -20.89
N GLN A 146 -11.71 18.65 -21.48
CA GLN A 146 -10.40 18.45 -22.14
C GLN A 146 -9.19 18.28 -21.21
N SER A 147 -9.09 17.11 -20.58
CA SER A 147 -7.80 16.63 -20.05
C SER A 147 -7.08 15.80 -21.12
N LEU A 148 -5.84 16.19 -21.43
CA LEU A 148 -4.86 15.49 -22.28
C LEU A 148 -4.37 14.17 -21.66
N ARG A 149 -5.28 13.34 -21.14
CA ARG A 149 -4.96 12.09 -20.41
C ARG A 149 -5.10 10.83 -21.27
N PRO A 150 -4.32 9.77 -20.97
CA PRO A 150 -4.23 8.59 -21.81
C PRO A 150 -5.55 7.80 -21.84
N LYS A 151 -6.23 7.81 -22.99
CA LYS A 151 -7.46 7.06 -23.26
C LYS A 151 -7.25 5.54 -23.14
N GLY A 152 -7.66 4.92 -22.05
CA GLY A 152 -7.64 3.46 -21.84
C GLY A 152 -8.64 2.69 -22.70
N CYS A 153 -8.54 1.36 -22.69
CA CYS A 153 -9.39 0.46 -23.50
C CYS A 153 -10.74 0.11 -22.86
N GLY A 154 -11.06 0.60 -21.65
CA GLY A 154 -12.31 0.29 -20.95
C GLY A 154 -12.41 -1.15 -20.41
N LYS A 155 -11.41 -1.99 -20.66
CA LYS A 155 -11.47 -3.40 -20.32
C LYS A 155 -11.39 -3.61 -18.81
N LYS A 156 -12.18 -4.57 -18.35
CA LYS A 156 -12.31 -4.98 -16.94
C LYS A 156 -11.39 -6.17 -16.66
N PHE A 157 -10.69 -6.12 -15.52
CA PHE A 157 -9.76 -7.16 -15.09
C PHE A 157 -9.67 -7.21 -13.56
N CYS A 158 -8.88 -8.13 -13.02
CA CYS A 158 -8.73 -8.32 -11.58
C CYS A 158 -7.27 -8.50 -11.15
N ASP A 159 -7.03 -8.56 -9.83
CA ASP A 159 -5.70 -8.74 -9.23
C ASP A 159 -4.92 -9.96 -9.77
N THR A 160 -5.59 -10.98 -10.33
CA THR A 160 -4.92 -12.16 -10.92
C THR A 160 -4.78 -12.11 -12.43
N SER A 161 -5.44 -11.18 -13.13
CA SER A 161 -5.40 -11.09 -14.59
C SER A 161 -3.98 -10.82 -15.10
N GLY A 162 -3.54 -11.55 -16.14
CA GLY A 162 -2.19 -11.41 -16.70
C GLY A 162 -1.07 -11.96 -15.81
N THR A 163 -1.41 -12.74 -14.78
CA THR A 163 -0.44 -13.41 -13.89
C THR A 163 -0.66 -14.92 -13.92
N PRO A 164 0.29 -15.71 -13.41
CA PRO A 164 0.12 -17.16 -13.26
C PRO A 164 -1.11 -17.57 -12.43
N PHE A 165 -1.66 -16.66 -11.63
CA PHE A 165 -2.84 -16.87 -10.79
C PHE A 165 -4.18 -16.76 -11.53
N ALA A 166 -4.22 -16.33 -12.80
CA ALA A 166 -5.46 -16.01 -13.50
C ALA A 166 -6.48 -17.17 -13.50
N ASN A 167 -5.98 -18.39 -13.66
CA ASN A 167 -6.76 -19.64 -13.72
C ASN A 167 -6.36 -20.63 -12.61
N ALA A 168 -5.70 -20.15 -11.56
CA ALA A 168 -5.24 -20.99 -10.47
C ALA A 168 -6.45 -21.50 -9.66
N ARG A 169 -6.48 -22.82 -9.42
CA ARG A 169 -7.45 -23.47 -8.51
C ARG A 169 -6.87 -23.76 -7.13
N VAL A 170 -5.79 -23.06 -6.77
CA VAL A 170 -5.13 -23.18 -5.47
C VAL A 170 -5.24 -21.85 -4.72
N PRO A 171 -5.47 -21.88 -3.40
CA PRO A 171 -5.39 -20.71 -2.54
C PRO A 171 -4.07 -19.95 -2.72
N ILE A 172 -4.12 -18.62 -2.91
CA ILE A 172 -2.91 -17.80 -3.14
C ILE A 172 -1.96 -17.89 -1.93
N GLY A 173 -2.52 -17.97 -0.73
CA GLY A 173 -1.73 -18.11 0.50
C GLY A 173 -0.86 -19.38 0.53
N LEU A 174 -1.29 -20.49 -0.07
CA LEU A 174 -0.45 -21.68 -0.20
C LEU A 174 0.70 -21.48 -1.20
N VAL A 175 0.47 -20.73 -2.28
CA VAL A 175 1.56 -20.34 -3.19
C VAL A 175 2.54 -19.40 -2.50
N LEU A 176 2.05 -18.44 -1.70
CA LEU A 176 2.92 -17.58 -0.89
C LEU A 176 3.73 -18.41 0.11
N ALA A 177 3.12 -19.41 0.73
CA ALA A 177 3.83 -20.33 1.62
C ALA A 177 4.95 -21.09 0.89
N ALA A 178 4.69 -21.62 -0.31
CA ALA A 178 5.72 -22.27 -1.12
C ALA A 178 6.85 -21.30 -1.56
N LEU A 179 6.55 -20.02 -1.78
CA LEU A 179 7.56 -18.99 -2.02
C LEU A 179 8.35 -18.61 -0.75
N TYR A 180 7.76 -18.81 0.42
CA TYR A 180 8.39 -18.55 1.72
C TYR A 180 9.28 -19.71 2.17
N TYR A 181 8.88 -20.95 1.85
CA TYR A 181 9.63 -22.20 2.05
C TYR A 181 10.05 -22.80 0.69
N PRO A 182 11.11 -22.27 0.05
CA PRO A 182 11.47 -22.62 -1.32
C PRO A 182 12.04 -24.04 -1.49
N ASP A 183 12.29 -24.75 -0.40
CA ASP A 183 12.83 -26.11 -0.35
C ASP A 183 11.77 -27.21 -0.58
N GLY A 184 10.53 -26.82 -0.90
CA GLY A 184 9.43 -27.74 -1.19
C GLY A 184 8.72 -28.27 0.07
N THR A 185 8.97 -27.69 1.25
CA THR A 185 8.35 -28.13 2.50
C THR A 185 6.83 -28.09 2.42
N ILE A 186 6.25 -27.04 1.82
CA ILE A 186 4.78 -26.91 1.73
C ILE A 186 4.18 -27.99 0.84
N GLU A 187 4.82 -28.30 -0.28
CA GLU A 187 4.43 -29.38 -1.18
C GLU A 187 4.44 -30.72 -0.46
N ARG A 188 5.52 -31.06 0.27
CA ARG A 188 5.61 -32.32 1.04
C ARG A 188 4.51 -32.44 2.10
N LEU A 189 4.20 -31.35 2.81
CA LEU A 189 3.11 -31.35 3.79
C LEU A 189 1.74 -31.58 3.13
N LEU A 190 1.50 -30.98 1.96
CA LEU A 190 0.26 -31.17 1.20
C LEU A 190 0.16 -32.58 0.62
N GLU A 191 1.27 -33.17 0.17
CA GLU A 191 1.33 -34.57 -0.30
C GLU A 191 0.98 -35.55 0.82
N ALA A 192 1.51 -35.33 2.03
CA ALA A 192 1.18 -36.14 3.21
C ALA A 192 -0.31 -36.07 3.60
N GLU A 193 -1.01 -34.97 3.29
CA GLU A 193 -2.46 -34.83 3.45
C GLU A 193 -3.29 -35.36 2.26
N GLY A 194 -2.64 -35.94 1.24
CA GLY A 194 -3.32 -36.44 0.03
C GLY A 194 -3.81 -35.32 -0.91
N ARG A 195 -3.26 -34.11 -0.83
CA ARG A 195 -3.73 -32.91 -1.56
C ARG A 195 -2.99 -32.71 -2.90
N GLN A 196 -2.79 -33.78 -3.65
CA GLN A 196 -1.97 -33.80 -4.89
C GLN A 196 -2.38 -32.74 -5.92
N SER A 197 -3.68 -32.47 -6.06
CA SER A 197 -4.19 -31.47 -7.01
C SER A 197 -3.69 -30.05 -6.71
N GLN A 198 -3.49 -29.72 -5.43
CA GLN A 198 -2.98 -28.43 -5.00
C GLN A 198 -1.46 -28.34 -5.19
N VAL A 199 -0.74 -29.42 -4.91
CA VAL A 199 0.72 -29.53 -5.15
C VAL A 199 1.04 -29.25 -6.61
N LEU A 200 0.36 -29.94 -7.53
CA LEU A 200 0.53 -29.73 -8.98
C LEU A 200 0.21 -28.29 -9.40
N ALA A 201 -0.81 -27.68 -8.79
CA ALA A 201 -1.17 -26.29 -9.06
C ALA A 201 -0.11 -25.30 -8.55
N ILE A 202 0.45 -25.52 -7.36
CA ILE A 202 1.55 -24.71 -6.79
C ILE A 202 2.78 -24.82 -7.68
N GLN A 203 3.24 -26.04 -7.99
CA GLN A 203 4.41 -26.28 -8.82
C GLN A 203 4.27 -25.59 -10.19
N LYS A 204 3.09 -25.69 -10.82
CA LYS A 204 2.80 -25.01 -12.09
C LYS A 204 2.94 -23.50 -11.96
N ILE A 205 2.42 -22.90 -10.90
CA ILE A 205 2.48 -21.45 -10.66
C ILE A 205 3.91 -20.99 -10.36
N VAL A 206 4.62 -21.69 -9.46
CA VAL A 206 6.01 -21.37 -9.10
C VAL A 206 6.92 -21.46 -10.32
N LYS A 207 6.77 -22.53 -11.13
CA LYS A 207 7.49 -22.69 -12.40
C LYS A 207 7.18 -21.56 -13.39
N GLU A 208 5.93 -21.12 -13.47
CA GLU A 208 5.55 -20.02 -14.35
C GLU A 208 6.12 -18.67 -13.85
N LEU A 209 6.10 -18.42 -12.54
CA LEU A 209 6.69 -17.23 -11.92
C LEU A 209 8.21 -17.15 -12.14
N ALA A 210 8.89 -18.28 -12.23
CA ALA A 210 10.32 -18.34 -12.53
C ALA A 210 10.69 -17.88 -13.95
N ARG A 211 9.72 -17.78 -14.88
CA ARG A 211 9.98 -17.32 -16.25
C ARG A 211 10.38 -15.84 -16.28
N ARG A 212 11.24 -15.47 -17.24
CA ARG A 212 11.77 -14.10 -17.40
C ARG A 212 10.69 -13.01 -17.40
N ARG A 213 9.55 -13.26 -18.05
CA ARG A 213 8.42 -12.32 -18.11
C ARG A 213 7.78 -11.99 -16.75
N HIS A 214 8.00 -12.83 -15.74
CA HIS A 214 7.46 -12.68 -14.40
C HIS A 214 8.55 -12.42 -13.34
N LYS A 215 9.81 -12.20 -13.73
CA LYS A 215 10.94 -12.03 -12.80
C LYS A 215 10.70 -10.96 -11.73
N GLU A 216 10.17 -9.79 -12.12
CA GLU A 216 9.86 -8.71 -11.17
C GLU A 216 8.75 -9.13 -10.20
N LEU A 217 7.65 -9.67 -10.73
CA LEU A 217 6.53 -10.13 -9.92
C LEU A 217 6.97 -11.23 -8.93
N HIS A 218 7.79 -12.18 -9.38
CA HIS A 218 8.32 -13.25 -8.55
C HIS A 218 9.15 -12.70 -7.39
N SER A 219 10.12 -11.81 -7.68
CA SER A 219 10.95 -11.20 -6.63
C SER A 219 10.13 -10.42 -5.62
N ARG A 220 9.11 -9.67 -6.08
CA ARG A 220 8.22 -8.91 -5.19
C ARG A 220 7.34 -9.85 -4.36
N LEU A 221 6.80 -10.90 -4.96
CA LEU A 221 5.99 -11.90 -4.25
C LEU A 221 6.80 -12.64 -3.19
N GLN A 222 8.07 -12.98 -3.42
CA GLN A 222 8.93 -13.57 -2.39
C GLN A 222 9.06 -12.67 -1.16
N ARG A 223 9.15 -11.34 -1.34
CA ARG A 223 9.17 -10.41 -0.19
C ARG A 223 7.81 -10.35 0.49
N TYR A 224 6.72 -10.20 -0.26
CA TYR A 224 5.38 -10.19 0.34
C TYR A 224 4.95 -11.54 0.92
N ALA A 225 5.57 -12.65 0.53
CA ALA A 225 5.42 -13.94 1.18
C ALA A 225 5.95 -13.90 2.62
N ARG A 226 7.06 -13.19 2.87
CA ARG A 226 7.56 -12.95 4.24
C ARG A 226 6.55 -12.21 5.10
N LEU A 227 5.93 -11.16 4.55
CA LEU A 227 4.85 -10.44 5.21
C LEU A 227 3.67 -11.36 5.54
N PHE A 228 3.14 -12.05 4.51
CA PHE A 228 1.96 -12.89 4.67
C PHE A 228 2.21 -14.05 5.62
N CYS A 229 3.21 -14.88 5.33
CA CYS A 229 3.51 -16.08 6.10
C CYS A 229 4.01 -15.73 7.50
N GLY A 230 4.86 -14.71 7.64
CA GLY A 230 5.32 -14.26 8.94
C GLY A 230 4.17 -13.76 9.81
N GLU A 231 3.20 -13.03 9.25
CA GLU A 231 2.02 -12.59 10.01
C GLU A 231 1.16 -13.79 10.43
N MET A 232 0.91 -14.72 9.50
CA MET A 232 0.12 -15.91 9.79
C MET A 232 0.75 -16.73 10.91
N LEU A 233 2.06 -16.98 10.81
CA LEU A 233 2.79 -17.73 11.81
C LEU A 233 2.83 -17.03 13.17
N LEU A 234 3.22 -15.75 13.21
CA LEU A 234 3.41 -15.02 14.49
C LEU A 234 2.11 -14.62 15.19
N PHE A 235 0.97 -14.56 14.49
CA PHE A 235 -0.30 -14.11 15.07
C PHE A 235 -1.42 -15.14 15.05
N ARG A 236 -1.42 -16.09 14.10
CA ARG A 236 -2.44 -17.17 14.03
C ARG A 236 -1.90 -18.52 14.50
N CYS A 237 -0.58 -18.67 14.54
CA CYS A 237 0.12 -19.86 15.03
C CYS A 237 1.17 -19.47 16.09
N SER A 238 0.88 -18.47 16.92
CA SER A 238 1.86 -17.91 17.86
C SER A 238 2.40 -18.98 18.81
N GLU A 239 1.55 -19.90 19.24
CA GLU A 239 1.93 -21.03 20.09
C GLU A 239 2.98 -21.95 19.49
N LEU A 240 3.12 -21.97 18.15
CA LEU A 240 4.12 -22.76 17.43
C LEU A 240 5.42 -21.97 17.19
N THR A 241 5.40 -20.64 17.37
CA THR A 241 6.49 -19.74 16.94
C THR A 241 7.09 -18.87 18.03
N ASP A 242 6.46 -18.81 19.21
CA ASP A 242 6.98 -18.09 20.38
C ASP A 242 8.44 -18.47 20.75
N PRO A 243 8.90 -19.74 20.64
CA PRO A 243 10.29 -20.10 20.97
C PRO A 243 11.36 -19.47 20.07
N PHE A 244 11.02 -19.05 18.86
CA PHE A 244 12.00 -18.63 17.85
C PHE A 244 12.29 -17.12 17.86
N GLY A 245 11.68 -16.35 18.78
CA GLY A 245 11.94 -14.92 18.92
C GLY A 245 11.51 -14.05 17.72
N GLY A 246 10.85 -14.63 16.71
CA GLY A 246 10.44 -13.94 15.49
C GLY A 246 9.55 -12.72 15.74
N ARG A 247 8.70 -12.76 16.77
CA ARG A 247 7.88 -11.61 17.19
C ARG A 247 8.75 -10.44 17.67
N THR A 248 9.76 -10.72 18.50
CA THR A 248 10.71 -9.71 18.99
C THR A 248 11.53 -9.12 17.85
N LEU A 249 11.95 -9.95 16.89
CA LEU A 249 12.68 -9.50 15.71
C LEU A 249 11.83 -8.55 14.84
N VAL A 250 10.59 -8.93 14.55
CA VAL A 250 9.66 -8.08 13.78
C VAL A 250 9.40 -6.76 14.50
N GLN A 251 9.17 -6.78 15.82
CA GLN A 251 8.97 -5.57 16.62
C GLN A 251 10.18 -4.64 16.58
N ARG A 252 11.40 -5.19 16.72
CA ARG A 252 12.65 -4.43 16.62
C ARG A 252 12.81 -3.81 15.24
N ASN A 253 12.65 -4.59 14.18
CA ASN A 253 12.80 -4.10 12.81
C ASN A 253 11.74 -3.05 12.49
N TYR A 254 10.50 -3.25 12.96
CA TYR A 254 9.43 -2.29 12.81
C TYR A 254 9.76 -0.95 13.49
N ALA A 255 10.26 -0.97 14.72
CA ALA A 255 10.63 0.26 15.44
C ALA A 255 11.73 1.05 14.69
N ILE A 256 12.73 0.36 14.15
CA ILE A 256 13.78 0.96 13.32
C ILE A 256 13.17 1.61 12.06
N GLU A 257 12.28 0.87 11.38
CA GLU A 257 11.63 1.35 10.17
C GLU A 257 10.70 2.56 10.45
N GLU A 258 9.97 2.53 11.57
CA GLU A 258 9.09 3.62 11.99
C GLU A 258 9.88 4.92 12.23
N ILE A 259 11.06 4.83 12.85
CA ILE A 259 11.97 5.98 13.00
C ILE A 259 12.40 6.51 11.64
N ALA A 260 12.81 5.63 10.72
CA ALA A 260 13.22 6.02 9.37
C ALA A 260 12.09 6.69 8.59
N ILE A 261 10.87 6.14 8.66
CA ILE A 261 9.66 6.72 8.04
C ILE A 261 9.35 8.08 8.66
N GLY A 262 9.41 8.21 9.99
CA GLY A 262 9.19 9.46 10.69
C GLY A 262 10.19 10.54 10.27
N PHE A 263 11.46 10.19 10.11
CA PHE A 263 12.49 11.10 9.60
C PHE A 263 12.19 11.57 8.17
N ILE A 264 11.85 10.64 7.27
CA ILE A 264 11.47 10.96 5.89
C ILE A 264 10.23 11.87 5.86
N GLN A 265 9.18 11.56 6.61
CA GLN A 265 7.96 12.36 6.68
C GLN A 265 8.22 13.77 7.21
N ASN A 266 9.08 13.90 8.22
CA ASN A 266 9.48 15.20 8.75
C ASN A 266 10.22 16.03 7.70
N ASN A 267 11.17 15.42 6.97
CA ASN A 267 11.88 16.11 5.88
C ASN A 267 10.93 16.53 4.75
N TYR A 268 9.99 15.66 4.35
CA TYR A 268 8.94 16.03 3.40
C TYR A 268 8.09 17.20 3.91
N LYS A 269 7.71 17.21 5.19
CA LYS A 269 6.92 18.30 5.79
C LYS A 269 7.69 19.63 5.80
N LYS A 270 8.99 19.60 6.13
CA LYS A 270 9.87 20.78 6.05
C LYS A 270 9.95 21.31 4.63
N ILE A 271 10.28 20.45 3.66
CA ILE A 271 10.35 20.80 2.24
C ILE A 271 9.01 21.36 1.74
N TRP A 272 7.89 20.72 2.10
CA TRP A 272 6.55 21.16 1.73
C TRP A 272 6.24 22.55 2.28
N THR A 273 6.63 22.84 3.53
CA THR A 273 6.43 24.15 4.16
C THR A 273 7.19 25.24 3.39
N VAL A 274 8.45 24.98 3.03
CA VAL A 274 9.27 25.90 2.23
C VAL A 274 8.66 26.13 0.84
N LEU A 275 8.25 25.05 0.16
CA LEU A 275 7.59 25.14 -1.15
C LEU A 275 6.29 25.95 -1.07
N MET A 276 5.47 25.74 -0.05
CA MET A 276 4.23 26.48 0.16
C MET A 276 4.48 27.97 0.40
N LEU A 277 5.50 28.34 1.17
CA LEU A 277 5.90 29.74 1.36
C LEU A 277 6.35 30.39 0.05
N LYS A 278 7.22 29.72 -0.71
CA LYS A 278 7.67 30.19 -2.03
C LYS A 278 6.50 30.36 -3.02
N TYR A 279 5.56 29.40 -3.02
CA TYR A 279 4.35 29.48 -3.85
C TYR A 279 3.42 30.64 -3.44
N GLN A 280 3.24 30.86 -2.14
CA GLN A 280 2.45 31.98 -1.63
C GLN A 280 3.05 33.34 -2.04
N ALA A 281 4.39 33.47 -2.01
CA ALA A 281 5.06 34.69 -2.47
C ALA A 281 4.76 35.00 -3.95
N VAL A 282 4.83 34.00 -4.83
CA VAL A 282 4.45 34.14 -6.24
C VAL A 282 2.98 34.51 -6.39
N ARG A 283 2.09 33.83 -5.65
CA ARG A 283 0.65 34.11 -5.69
C ARG A 283 0.32 35.54 -5.24
N MET A 284 1.00 36.05 -4.22
CA MET A 284 0.83 37.41 -3.72
C MET A 284 1.32 38.45 -4.74
N ALA A 285 2.51 38.25 -5.31
CA ALA A 285 3.06 39.14 -6.33
C ALA A 285 2.16 39.20 -7.59
N LEU A 286 1.69 38.04 -8.09
CA LEU A 286 0.72 37.98 -9.18
C LEU A 286 -0.61 38.66 -8.83
N GLY A 287 -1.09 38.50 -7.60
CA GLY A 287 -2.31 39.14 -7.11
C GLY A 287 -2.20 40.66 -7.02
N GLN A 288 -1.02 41.19 -6.72
CA GLN A 288 -0.75 42.64 -6.71
C GLN A 288 -0.66 43.20 -8.13
N ILE A 289 0.01 42.50 -9.05
CA ILE A 289 0.07 42.89 -10.47
C ILE A 289 -1.32 42.91 -11.10
N LYS A 290 -2.15 41.88 -10.87
CA LYS A 290 -3.53 41.84 -11.36
C LYS A 290 -4.40 42.98 -10.84
N ARG A 291 -4.18 43.41 -9.58
CA ARG A 291 -4.91 44.54 -8.99
C ARG A 291 -4.50 45.87 -9.63
N LEU A 292 -3.21 46.05 -9.90
CA LEU A 292 -2.71 47.20 -10.65
C LEU A 292 -3.28 47.27 -12.07
N ASP A 293 -3.25 46.15 -12.80
CA ASP A 293 -3.80 46.11 -14.16
C ASP A 293 -5.30 46.47 -14.16
N ARG A 294 -6.08 46.03 -13.16
CA ARG A 294 -7.49 46.45 -13.00
C ARG A 294 -7.64 47.93 -12.69
N SER A 295 -6.82 48.49 -11.79
CA SER A 295 -6.90 49.94 -11.47
C SER A 295 -6.56 50.82 -12.68
N LEU A 296 -5.74 50.32 -13.60
CA LEU A 296 -5.37 51.03 -14.83
C LEU A 296 -6.49 51.06 -15.86
N VAL A 297 -7.27 49.98 -15.95
CA VAL A 297 -8.50 49.95 -16.74
C VAL A 297 -9.52 50.99 -16.23
N HIS A 298 -9.42 51.40 -14.96
CA HIS A 298 -10.30 52.39 -14.34
C HIS A 298 -9.69 53.80 -14.23
N GLY A 299 -8.62 54.10 -14.99
CA GLY A 299 -8.10 55.47 -15.14
C GLY A 299 -7.20 55.99 -14.01
N ALA A 300 -6.75 55.12 -13.10
CA ALA A 300 -5.81 55.53 -12.05
C ALA A 300 -4.39 55.79 -12.62
N PRO A 301 -3.67 56.83 -12.16
CA PRO A 301 -2.31 57.11 -12.61
C PRO A 301 -1.34 55.98 -12.22
N LEU A 302 -0.50 55.58 -13.18
CA LEU A 302 0.42 54.44 -13.06
C LEU A 302 1.78 54.91 -12.54
N ASP A 303 2.12 54.59 -11.29
CA ASP A 303 3.51 54.70 -10.83
C ASP A 303 4.35 53.59 -11.50
N ARG A 304 5.09 53.97 -12.55
CA ARG A 304 5.99 53.09 -13.30
C ARG A 304 7.09 52.49 -12.39
N GLY A 305 7.49 53.18 -11.33
CA GLY A 305 8.46 52.69 -10.36
C GLY A 305 7.91 51.54 -9.52
N TYR A 306 6.67 51.69 -9.04
CA TYR A 306 5.96 50.65 -8.29
C TYR A 306 5.70 49.38 -9.13
N ARG A 307 5.28 49.52 -10.40
CA ARG A 307 5.10 48.37 -11.30
C ARG A 307 6.41 47.60 -11.51
N ARG A 308 7.52 48.30 -11.70
CA ARG A 308 8.86 47.69 -11.90
C ARG A 308 9.32 46.93 -10.65
N LYS A 309 9.06 47.47 -9.45
CA LYS A 309 9.31 46.76 -8.17
C LYS A 309 8.54 45.45 -8.06
N LEU A 310 7.27 45.42 -8.46
CA LEU A 310 6.45 44.20 -8.40
C LEU A 310 6.85 43.14 -9.42
N VAL A 311 7.23 43.55 -10.64
CA VAL A 311 7.76 42.62 -11.64
C VAL A 311 9.07 42.00 -11.15
N ASN A 312 9.97 42.80 -10.57
CA ASN A 312 11.21 42.30 -9.98
C ASN A 312 10.93 41.35 -8.80
N ALA A 313 9.98 41.68 -7.93
CA ALA A 313 9.56 40.81 -6.82
C ALA A 313 9.01 39.46 -7.33
N LEU A 314 8.20 39.47 -8.40
CA LEU A 314 7.69 38.26 -9.04
C LEU A 314 8.84 37.43 -9.64
N GLN A 315 9.77 38.06 -10.36
CA GLN A 315 10.94 37.38 -10.94
C GLN A 315 11.80 36.73 -9.85
N CYS A 316 12.05 37.43 -8.74
CA CYS A 316 12.76 36.89 -7.58
C CYS A 316 12.01 35.70 -6.96
N ALA A 317 10.69 35.80 -6.78
CA ALA A 317 9.89 34.72 -6.21
C ALA A 317 9.82 33.48 -7.13
N VAL A 318 9.77 33.66 -8.45
CA VAL A 318 9.82 32.57 -9.44
C VAL A 318 11.21 31.91 -9.44
N ARG A 319 12.30 32.69 -9.41
CA ARG A 319 13.66 32.15 -9.27
C ARG A 319 13.84 31.36 -7.98
N ALA A 320 13.24 31.82 -6.88
CA ALA A 320 13.28 31.11 -5.60
C ALA A 320 12.55 29.75 -5.66
N LEU A 321 11.49 29.61 -6.47
CA LEU A 321 10.81 28.33 -6.71
C LEU A 321 11.63 27.36 -7.55
N THR A 322 12.43 27.86 -8.51
CA THR A 322 13.28 27.02 -9.38
C THR A 322 14.65 26.72 -8.76
N ALA A 323 15.04 27.42 -7.69
CA ALA A 323 16.26 27.15 -6.96
C ALA A 323 16.23 25.73 -6.37
N PRO A 324 17.34 24.97 -6.45
CA PRO A 324 17.44 23.65 -5.85
C PRO A 324 17.05 23.70 -4.37
N LEU A 325 16.30 22.70 -3.91
CA LEU A 325 16.06 22.48 -2.49
C LEU A 325 17.29 21.78 -1.90
N THR A 326 18.46 22.42 -1.98
CA THR A 326 19.77 21.80 -1.66
C THR A 326 20.14 21.86 -0.18
N GLU A 327 19.28 22.38 0.69
CA GLU A 327 19.57 22.51 2.12
C GLU A 327 18.50 21.81 2.98
N PHE A 328 18.36 20.48 2.89
CA PHE A 328 17.68 19.68 3.93
C PHE A 328 18.18 18.24 4.01
#